data_AF-A0A2S2DZ67-F1
#
_entry.id   AF-A0A2S2DZ67-F1
#
_cell.length_a   1.000
_cell.length_b   1.000
_cell.length_c   1.000
_cell.angle_alpha   90.00
_cell.angle_beta   90.00
_cell.angle_gamma   90.00
#
_symmetry.space_group_name_H-M   'P 1'
#
loop_
_entity.id
_entity.type
_entity.pdbx_description
1 polymer ?
#
loop_
_entity_poly.entity_id
_entity_poly.type
_entity_poly.pdbx_seq_one_letter_code
_entity_poly.pdbx_strand_id
1 'polypeptide(L)' 'MEMLILLPILLVIWLVPVIMIGISDRTRGNEKIAWILLVIFVSWFAWVFYLLLAPLKTDDASPKQ' A
#
# COMPACT_ATOMS: atom_id res chain seq x y z
N MET A 1 -5.56 21.98 10.56
CA MET A 1 -4.53 22.56 9.68
C MET A 1 -3.41 21.58 9.39
N GLU A 2 -2.88 20.88 10.39
CA GLU A 2 -1.75 19.93 10.21
C GLU A 2 -2.06 18.78 9.24
N MET A 3 -3.25 18.16 9.34
CA MET A 3 -3.68 17.08 8.44
C MET A 3 -3.75 17.50 6.96
N LEU A 4 -4.01 18.79 6.70
CA LEU A 4 -4.07 19.39 5.37
C LEU A 4 -2.67 19.49 4.73
N ILE A 5 -1.63 19.58 5.55
CA ILE A 5 -0.22 19.65 5.11
C ILE A 5 0.38 18.24 5.02
N LEU A 6 0.05 17.35 5.96
CA LEU A 6 0.64 16.01 6.03
C LEU A 6 0.17 15.09 4.89
N LEU A 7 -1.10 15.17 4.51
CA LEU A 7 -1.68 14.31 3.47
C LEU A 7 -0.98 14.43 2.10
N PRO A 8 -0.73 15.63 1.54
CA PRO A 8 0.02 15.75 0.28
C PRO A 8 1.49 15.31 0.40
N ILE A 9 2.13 15.50 1.56
CA ILE A 9 3.50 15.02 1.78
C ILE A 9 3.56 13.50 1.74
N LEU A 10 2.64 12.82 2.42
CA LEU A 10 2.49 11.36 2.40
C LEU A 10 2.22 10.85 0.97
N LEU A 11 1.36 11.54 0.22
CA LEU A 11 1.07 11.21 -1.18
C LEU A 11 2.32 11.31 -2.06
N VAL A 12 3.10 12.38 -1.90
CA VAL A 12 4.36 12.56 -2.67
C VAL A 12 5.34 11.45 -2.33
N ILE A 13 5.57 11.16 -1.05
CA ILE A 13 6.49 10.10 -0.61
C ILE A 13 6.05 8.74 -1.19
N TRP A 14 4.75 8.45 -1.19
CA TRP A 14 4.20 7.22 -1.77
C TRP A 14 4.35 7.16 -3.30
N LEU A 15 4.29 8.29 -4.00
CA LEU A 15 4.49 8.38 -5.46
C LEU A 15 5.96 8.36 -5.91
N VAL A 16 6.91 8.70 -5.04
CA VAL A 16 8.36 8.65 -5.34
C VAL A 16 8.79 7.37 -6.07
N PRO A 17 8.49 6.15 -5.58
CA PRO A 17 8.92 4.92 -6.26
C PRO A 17 8.30 4.77 -7.66
N VAL A 18 7.04 5.20 -7.85
CA VAL A 18 6.38 5.16 -9.16
C VAL A 18 7.05 6.11 -10.14
N ILE A 19 7.37 7.32 -9.69
CA ILE A 19 8.07 8.34 -10.49
C ILE A 19 9.51 7.89 -10.80
N MET A 20 10.21 7.34 -9.82
CA MET A 20 11.56 6.78 -9.97
C MET A 20 11.61 5.70 -11.06
N ILE A 21 10.66 4.76 -11.04
CA ILE A 21 10.54 3.75 -12.09
C ILE A 21 10.22 4.41 -13.42
N GLY A 22 9.26 5.34 -13.43
CA GLY A 22 8.81 6.10 -14.61
C GLY A 22 9.91 6.91 -15.32
N ILE A 23 10.87 7.45 -14.58
CA ILE A 23 12.00 8.22 -15.14
C ILE A 23 13.20 7.31 -15.43
N SER A 24 13.33 6.17 -14.76
CA SER A 24 14.48 5.29 -14.94
C SER A 24 14.60 4.76 -16.38
N ASP A 25 15.81 4.82 -16.92
CA ASP A 25 16.21 4.16 -18.16
C ASP A 25 16.51 2.66 -17.98
N ARG A 26 16.50 2.16 -16.73
CA ARG A 26 16.81 0.75 -16.41
C ARG A 26 15.74 -0.21 -16.93
N THR A 27 14.49 0.22 -17.01
CA THR A 27 13.33 -0.58 -17.43
C THR A 27 12.68 0.05 -18.66
N ARG A 28 12.38 -0.73 -19.72
CA ARG A 28 11.84 -0.21 -20.98
C ARG A 28 10.47 -0.83 -21.32
N GLY A 29 9.62 -0.05 -22.00
CA GLY A 29 8.34 -0.51 -22.54
C GLY A 29 7.43 -1.18 -21.50
N ASN A 30 6.99 -2.40 -21.78
CA ASN A 30 6.07 -3.17 -20.94
C ASN A 30 6.64 -3.51 -19.55
N GLU A 31 7.97 -3.62 -19.43
CA GLU A 31 8.62 -3.92 -18.16
C GLU A 31 8.37 -2.79 -17.13
N LYS A 32 8.39 -1.54 -17.61
CA LYS A 32 8.11 -0.36 -16.79
C LYS A 32 6.70 -0.38 -16.21
N ILE A 33 5.73 -0.79 -17.03
CA ILE A 33 4.33 -0.94 -16.62
C ILE A 33 4.19 -2.05 -15.57
N ALA A 34 4.85 -3.19 -15.78
CA ALA A 34 4.83 -4.29 -14.81
C ALA A 34 5.41 -3.88 -13.45
N TRP A 35 6.51 -3.13 -13.44
CA TRP A 35 7.11 -2.61 -12.20
C TRP A 35 6.24 -1.58 -11.48
N ILE A 36 5.63 -0.64 -12.21
CA ILE A 36 4.70 0.33 -11.63
C ILE A 36 3.50 -0.39 -11.02
N LEU A 37 2.92 -1.35 -11.76
CA LEU A 37 1.79 -2.14 -11.29
C LEU A 37 2.14 -2.96 -10.06
N LEU A 38 3.33 -3.57 -10.03
CA LEU A 38 3.84 -4.30 -8.86
C LEU A 38 3.96 -3.40 -7.62
N VAL A 39 4.59 -2.23 -7.76
CA VAL A 39 4.76 -1.28 -6.64
C VAL A 39 3.41 -0.83 -6.10
N ILE A 40 2.49 -0.45 -6.99
CA ILE A 40 1.14 -0.06 -6.58
C ILE A 40 0.48 -1.23 -5.88
N PHE A 41 0.51 -2.45 -6.42
CA PHE A 41 -0.13 -3.63 -5.84
C PHE A 41 0.40 -3.97 -4.44
N VAL A 42 1.72 -3.96 -4.24
CA VAL A 42 2.34 -4.31 -2.96
C VAL A 42 2.13 -3.22 -1.90
N SER A 43 2.04 -1.95 -2.31
CA SER A 43 1.96 -0.81 -1.38
C SER A 43 0.73 -0.81 -0.45
N TRP A 44 -0.37 -1.43 -0.88
CA TRP A 44 -1.62 -1.55 -0.12
C TRP A 44 -1.93 -3.00 0.27
N PHE A 45 -1.04 -3.95 -0.04
CA PHE A 45 -1.25 -5.38 0.20
C PHE A 45 -1.37 -5.74 1.68
N ALA A 46 -0.75 -4.95 2.57
CA ALA A 46 -0.93 -5.08 4.01
C ALA A 46 -2.40 -4.92 4.45
N TRP A 47 -3.18 -4.10 3.74
CA TRP A 47 -4.62 -3.94 4.01
C TRP A 47 -5.42 -5.16 3.57
N VAL A 48 -5.07 -5.76 2.42
CA VAL A 48 -5.67 -7.02 1.95
C VAL A 48 -5.41 -8.14 2.96
N PHE A 49 -4.16 -8.27 3.44
CA PHE A 49 -3.86 -9.22 4.51
C PHE A 49 -4.57 -8.87 5.81
N TYR A 50 -4.67 -7.59 6.19
CA TYR A 50 -5.47 -7.19 7.34
C TYR A 50 -6.92 -7.68 7.19
N LEU A 51 -7.56 -7.62 6.03
CA LEU A 51 -8.91 -8.16 5.84
C LEU A 51 -8.96 -9.69 5.95
N LEU A 52 -7.90 -10.40 5.56
CA LEU A 52 -7.80 -11.87 5.62
C LEU A 52 -7.41 -12.39 7.02
N LEU A 53 -6.59 -11.63 7.77
CA LEU A 53 -6.09 -11.97 9.10
C LEU A 53 -6.83 -11.26 10.22
N ALA A 54 -7.60 -10.21 9.92
CA ALA A 54 -8.52 -9.58 10.87
C ALA A 54 -9.40 -10.71 11.42
N PRO A 55 -9.45 -10.81 12.75
CA PRO A 55 -9.71 -12.06 13.44
C PRO A 55 -11.03 -12.71 13.00
N LEU A 56 -10.95 -13.98 12.59
CA LEU A 56 -12.08 -14.92 12.55
C LEU A 56 -12.52 -15.35 13.96
N LYS A 57 -12.04 -14.68 15.02
CA LYS A 57 -12.37 -15.00 16.39
C LYS A 57 -13.78 -14.50 16.65
N THR A 58 -14.75 -15.40 16.53
CA THR A 58 -16.02 -15.26 17.25
C THR A 58 -15.69 -15.05 18.72
N ASP A 59 -16.38 -14.14 19.37
CA ASP A 59 -16.29 -13.84 20.80
C ASP A 59 -16.81 -15.00 21.69
N ASP A 60 -16.49 -16.26 21.34
CA ASP A 60 -16.99 -17.47 22.01
C ASP A 60 -15.95 -18.09 22.95
N ALA A 61 -15.25 -17.24 23.70
CA ALA A 61 -14.60 -17.65 24.94
C ALA A 61 -15.13 -16.78 26.08
N SER A 62 -16.43 -16.95 26.36
CA SER A 62 -17.04 -16.60 27.65
C SER A 62 -16.20 -17.16 28.80
N PRO A 63 -16.09 -16.41 29.90
CA PRO A 63 -16.73 -16.92 31.11
C PRO A 63 -17.83 -15.96 31.55
N LYS A 64 -19.03 -16.50 31.73
CA LYS A 64 -20.13 -15.87 32.45
C LYS A 64 -19.61 -15.32 33.78
N GLN A 65 -19.64 -13.99 33.95
CA GLN A 65 -19.74 -13.31 35.23
C GLN A 65 -20.68 -12.12 35.07
#